data_AF-A0A7S1IXR9-F1
#
_entry.id   AF-A0A7S1IXR9-F1
#
_cell.length_a   1.000
_cell.length_b   1.000
_cell.length_c   1.000
_cell.angle_alpha   90.00
_cell.angle_beta   90.00
_cell.angle_gamma   90.00
#
_symmetry.space_group_name_H-M   'P 1'
#
loop_
_entity.id
_entity.type
_entity.pdbx_description
1 polymer ?
#
loop_
_entity_poly.entity_id
_entity_poly.type
_entity_poly.pdbx_seq_one_letter_code
_entity_poly.pdbx_strand_id
1 'polypeptide(L)'
;QGSRQEVNGASLLSPVICFDVSEDLDICVLGLTNGDICMYRGDLLFGRFHKPTLLSKDHALGGVHFVGLKKAQGHGQGTSLLYAVYEKCISVWRIEPRMVHYEQLADFGAPPECACLCEDTV
;
A
#
# COMPACT_ATOMS: atom_id res chain seq x y z
N GLN A 1 -8.62 16.12 -29.34
CA GLN A 1 -9.41 16.13 -28.10
C GLN A 1 -9.45 14.69 -27.60
N GLY A 2 -8.59 14.35 -26.64
CA GLY A 2 -8.42 12.97 -26.17
C GLY A 2 -9.53 12.59 -25.19
N SER A 3 -10.21 11.49 -25.49
CA SER A 3 -11.21 10.87 -24.62
C SER A 3 -10.55 10.39 -23.33
N ARG A 4 -10.94 11.00 -22.21
CA ARG A 4 -10.59 10.54 -20.86
C ARG A 4 -11.31 9.22 -20.59
N GLN A 5 -10.55 8.16 -20.37
CA GLN A 5 -11.08 6.90 -19.89
C GLN A 5 -11.08 6.93 -18.36
N GLU A 6 -12.25 7.15 -17.78
CA GLU A 6 -12.49 6.99 -16.34
C GLU A 6 -12.45 5.49 -16.01
N VAL A 7 -11.45 5.07 -15.24
CA VAL A 7 -11.48 3.76 -14.58
C VAL A 7 -12.23 3.98 -13.28
N ASN A 8 -13.42 3.39 -13.17
CA ASN A 8 -14.33 3.46 -12.03
C ASN A 8 -13.66 3.78 -10.67
N GLY A 9 -13.90 5.01 -10.21
CA GLY A 9 -14.12 5.30 -8.80
C GLY A 9 -12.96 5.85 -7.97
N ALA A 10 -11.71 5.65 -8.38
CA ALA A 10 -10.58 6.28 -7.70
C ALA A 10 -9.82 7.18 -8.64
N SER A 11 -9.96 8.46 -8.36
CA SER A 11 -9.18 9.47 -9.00
C SER A 11 -7.73 9.32 -8.55
N LEU A 12 -6.85 8.86 -9.43
CA LEU A 12 -5.38 9.02 -9.27
C LEU A 12 -4.97 10.51 -9.15
N LEU A 13 -5.92 11.45 -9.12
CA LEU A 13 -5.69 12.87 -8.88
C LEU A 13 -5.56 13.21 -7.39
N SER A 14 -5.74 12.26 -6.47
CA SER A 14 -5.42 12.53 -5.05
C SER A 14 -3.91 12.70 -4.88
N PRO A 15 -3.44 13.79 -4.25
CA PRO A 15 -2.01 13.99 -3.99
C PRO A 15 -1.38 12.81 -3.25
N VAL A 16 -0.16 12.48 -3.65
CA VAL A 16 0.71 11.52 -2.95
C VAL A 16 1.35 12.22 -1.75
N ILE A 17 1.28 11.59 -0.58
CA ILE A 17 1.85 12.12 0.67
C ILE A 17 2.97 11.27 1.24
N CYS A 18 2.98 9.97 0.94
CA CYS A 18 4.07 9.07 1.28
C CYS A 18 4.21 7.98 0.23
N PHE A 19 5.38 7.35 0.17
CA PHE A 19 5.60 6.18 -0.68
C PHE A 19 6.61 5.26 -0.05
N ASP A 20 6.59 4.00 -0.47
CA ASP A 20 7.64 3.04 -0.17
C ASP A 20 7.85 2.08 -1.35
N VAL A 21 9.03 1.48 -1.43
CA VAL A 21 9.46 0.62 -2.52
C VAL A 21 10.04 -0.67 -1.96
N SER A 22 9.68 -1.81 -2.56
CA SER A 22 10.24 -3.10 -2.16
C SER A 22 11.75 -3.16 -2.44
N GLU A 23 12.47 -3.93 -1.63
CA GLU A 23 13.94 -4.06 -1.71
C GLU A 23 14.42 -4.61 -3.07
N ASP A 24 13.63 -5.45 -3.71
CA ASP A 24 13.89 -6.00 -5.04
C ASP A 24 13.36 -5.14 -6.18
N LEU A 25 12.84 -3.95 -5.87
CA LEU A 25 12.38 -2.96 -6.83
C LEU A 25 11.32 -3.52 -7.79
N ASP A 26 10.38 -4.30 -7.24
CA ASP A 26 9.29 -4.94 -7.98
C ASP A 26 7.89 -4.40 -7.61
N ILE A 27 7.78 -3.69 -6.49
CA ILE A 27 6.56 -3.10 -5.94
C ILE A 27 6.84 -1.69 -5.46
N CYS A 28 5.98 -0.76 -5.85
CA CYS A 28 5.94 0.60 -5.31
C CYS A 28 4.54 0.88 -4.79
N VAL A 29 4.43 1.42 -3.57
CA VAL A 29 3.16 1.81 -2.95
C VAL A 29 3.16 3.30 -2.67
N LEU A 30 2.05 3.96 -2.98
CA LEU A 30 1.83 5.38 -2.77
C LEU A 30 0.65 5.55 -1.82
N GLY A 31 0.87 6.22 -0.69
CA GLY A 31 -0.21 6.67 0.19
C GLY A 31 -0.78 7.99 -0.30
N LEU A 32 -2.10 8.07 -0.42
CA LEU A 32 -2.81 9.21 -0.96
C LEU A 32 -3.53 10.00 0.14
N THR A 33 -3.74 11.30 -0.10
CA THR A 33 -4.45 12.19 0.85
C THR A 33 -5.91 11.81 1.09
N ASN A 34 -6.52 11.04 0.19
CA ASN A 34 -7.89 10.56 0.33
C ASN A 34 -8.01 9.25 1.13
N GLY A 35 -6.90 8.69 1.61
CA GLY A 35 -6.88 7.45 2.38
C GLY A 35 -6.65 6.18 1.54
N ASP A 36 -6.64 6.32 0.22
CA ASP A 36 -6.33 5.20 -0.67
C ASP A 36 -4.83 4.93 -0.75
N ILE A 37 -4.49 3.70 -1.13
CA ILE A 37 -3.14 3.30 -1.49
C ILE A 37 -3.12 2.91 -2.96
N CYS A 38 -2.23 3.52 -3.74
CA CYS A 38 -1.98 3.12 -5.12
C CYS A 38 -0.73 2.24 -5.17
N MET A 39 -0.88 1.01 -5.66
CA MET A 39 0.21 0.05 -5.78
C MET A 39 0.55 -0.20 -7.25
N TYR A 40 1.83 -0.06 -7.57
CA TYR A 40 2.44 -0.45 -8.84
C TYR A 40 3.23 -1.74 -8.64
N ARG A 41 3.12 -2.67 -9.59
CA ARG A 41 3.91 -3.90 -9.66
C ARG A 41 4.65 -3.96 -10.98
N GLY A 42 5.83 -4.55 -10.99
CA GLY A 42 6.64 -4.75 -12.19
C GLY A 42 8.06 -4.23 -11.99
N ASP A 43 8.83 -4.18 -13.06
CA ASP A 43 10.25 -3.82 -12.97
C ASP A 43 10.41 -2.29 -12.86
N LEU A 44 10.62 -1.82 -11.63
CA LEU A 44 10.73 -0.39 -11.34
C LEU A 44 12.01 0.22 -11.93
N LEU A 45 13.08 -0.57 -12.09
CA LEU A 45 14.36 -0.10 -12.66
C LEU A 45 14.20 0.33 -14.12
N PHE A 46 13.37 -0.40 -14.89
CA PHE A 46 13.12 -0.09 -16.30
C PHE A 46 11.78 0.59 -16.55
N GLY A 47 11.04 0.98 -15.50
CA GLY A 47 9.75 1.64 -15.62
C GLY A 47 8.66 0.78 -16.25
N ARG A 48 8.72 -0.54 -16.10
CA ARG A 48 7.77 -1.50 -16.68
C ARG A 48 6.77 -1.94 -15.65
N PHE A 49 5.66 -1.21 -15.57
CA PHE A 49 4.62 -1.47 -14.57
C PHE A 49 3.39 -2.17 -15.17
N HIS A 50 2.76 -3.02 -14.37
CA HIS A 50 1.39 -3.44 -14.58
C HIS A 50 0.43 -2.28 -14.31
N LYS A 51 -0.85 -2.47 -14.65
CA LYS A 51 -1.90 -1.52 -14.29
C LYS A 51 -1.90 -1.32 -12.76
N PRO A 52 -1.96 -0.07 -12.26
CA PRO A 52 -2.00 0.18 -10.83
C PRO A 52 -3.19 -0.51 -10.19
N THR A 53 -2.95 -1.06 -9.01
CA THR A 53 -3.98 -1.61 -8.13
C THR A 53 -4.26 -0.58 -7.06
N LEU A 54 -5.53 -0.21 -6.90
CA LEU A 54 -5.94 0.68 -5.82
C LEU A 54 -6.46 -0.16 -4.65
N LEU A 55 -5.97 0.14 -3.46
CA LEU A 55 -6.41 -0.44 -2.21
C LEU A 55 -7.12 0.65 -1.40
N SER A 56 -8.41 0.45 -1.16
CA SER A 56 -9.26 1.36 -0.39
C SER A 56 -9.90 0.63 0.78
N LYS A 57 -10.11 1.33 1.90
CA LYS A 57 -10.86 0.81 3.04
C LYS A 57 -11.76 1.87 3.64
N ASP A 58 -13.03 1.49 3.80
CA ASP A 58 -14.11 2.36 4.30
C ASP A 58 -13.91 2.81 5.76
N HIS A 59 -13.05 2.14 6.52
CA HIS A 59 -12.82 2.42 7.95
C HIS A 59 -11.65 3.38 8.21
N ALA A 60 -10.81 3.62 7.22
CA ALA A 60 -9.69 4.54 7.33
C ALA A 60 -10.18 5.95 7.00
N LEU A 61 -10.63 6.69 8.03
CA LEU A 61 -10.95 8.10 7.88
C LEU A 61 -9.65 8.91 7.80
N GLY A 62 -9.53 9.77 6.78
CA GLY A 62 -8.37 10.63 6.58
C GLY A 62 -7.33 10.07 5.61
N GLY A 63 -6.27 10.86 5.36
CA GLY A 63 -5.20 10.49 4.44
C GLY A 63 -4.28 9.40 4.99
N VAL A 64 -3.53 8.73 4.10
CA VAL A 64 -2.48 7.79 4.48
C VAL A 64 -1.24 8.55 4.97
N HIS A 65 -0.97 8.58 6.26
CA HIS A 65 0.18 9.32 6.79
C HIS A 65 1.52 8.66 6.42
N PHE A 66 1.56 7.33 6.45
CA PHE A 66 2.76 6.55 6.19
C PHE A 66 2.38 5.21 5.57
N VAL A 67 3.22 4.71 4.65
CA VAL A 67 3.17 3.35 4.13
C VAL A 67 4.53 2.70 4.28
N GLY A 68 4.55 1.39 4.49
CA GLY A 68 5.79 0.62 4.47
C GLY A 68 5.60 -0.78 3.89
N LEU A 69 6.61 -1.24 3.17
CA LEU A 69 6.73 -2.56 2.58
C LEU A 69 7.78 -3.38 3.32
N LYS A 70 7.53 -4.68 3.41
CA LYS A 70 8.52 -5.62 3.91
C LYS A 70 8.35 -6.96 3.24
N LYS A 71 9.44 -7.61 2.81
CA LYS A 71 9.35 -9.00 2.35
C LYS A 71 9.03 -9.92 3.52
N ALA A 72 8.03 -10.77 3.34
CA ALA A 72 7.68 -11.77 4.33
C ALA A 72 8.66 -12.95 4.22
N GLN A 73 9.59 -13.06 5.16
CA GLN A 73 10.44 -14.25 5.25
C GLN A 73 9.59 -15.45 5.69
N GLY A 74 9.72 -16.60 5.00
CA GLY A 74 8.99 -17.82 5.32
C GLY A 74 7.61 -17.99 4.66
N HIS A 75 7.04 -16.95 4.04
CA HIS A 75 5.73 -17.00 3.38
C HIS A 75 5.84 -17.19 1.86
N GLY A 76 6.45 -18.29 1.38
CA GLY A 76 6.58 -18.56 -0.05
C GLY A 76 7.41 -17.52 -0.83
N GLN A 77 7.88 -17.86 -2.03
CA GLN A 77 8.65 -16.92 -2.83
C GLN A 77 7.75 -15.77 -3.32
N GLY A 78 8.16 -14.51 -3.06
CA GLY A 78 7.53 -13.31 -3.61
C GLY A 78 6.36 -12.75 -2.81
N THR A 79 6.23 -13.09 -1.52
CA THR A 79 5.25 -12.46 -0.63
C THR A 79 5.83 -11.25 0.09
N SER A 80 5.08 -10.15 0.09
CA SER A 80 5.40 -8.91 0.81
C SER A 80 4.25 -8.55 1.75
N LEU A 81 4.56 -7.89 2.86
CA LEU A 81 3.61 -7.23 3.73
C LEU A 81 3.65 -5.73 3.46
N LEU A 82 2.46 -5.14 3.44
CA LEU A 82 2.25 -3.71 3.36
C LEU A 82 1.52 -3.28 4.62
N TYR A 83 2.01 -2.24 5.28
CA TYR A 83 1.24 -1.53 6.30
C TYR A 83 0.98 -0.09 5.88
N ALA A 84 -0.17 0.44 6.26
CA ALA A 84 -0.53 1.82 6.08
C ALA A 84 -1.06 2.40 7.39
N VAL A 85 -0.52 3.55 7.77
CA VAL A 85 -0.84 4.29 8.99
C VAL A 85 -1.81 5.41 8.64
N TYR A 86 -2.91 5.47 9.37
CA TYR A 86 -3.95 6.48 9.29
C TYR A 86 -4.04 7.24 10.60
N GLU A 87 -4.97 8.20 10.67
CA GLU A 87 -5.17 9.05 11.86
C GLU A 87 -5.45 8.27 13.14
N LYS A 88 -6.02 7.06 13.08
CA LYS A 88 -6.36 6.29 14.29
C LYS A 88 -6.06 4.81 14.20
N CYS A 89 -5.60 4.35 13.05
CA CYS A 89 -5.45 2.93 12.82
C CYS A 89 -4.28 2.61 11.90
N ILE A 90 -3.87 1.34 11.95
CA ILE A 90 -2.92 0.75 11.02
C ILE A 90 -3.63 -0.39 10.31
N SER A 91 -3.58 -0.38 8.98
CA SER A 91 -4.01 -1.51 8.16
C SER A 91 -2.80 -2.32 7.73
N VAL A 92 -2.94 -3.64 7.71
CA VAL A 92 -1.91 -4.57 7.22
C VAL A 92 -2.49 -5.41 6.08
N TRP A 93 -1.69 -5.58 5.04
CA TRP A 93 -2.03 -6.31 3.82
C TRP A 93 -0.92 -7.28 3.47
N ARG A 94 -1.32 -8.46 2.98
CA ARG A 94 -0.40 -9.43 2.38
C ARG A 94 -0.47 -9.32 0.87
N ILE A 95 0.65 -9.02 0.26
CA ILE A 95 0.84 -8.91 -1.18
C ILE A 95 1.47 -10.21 -1.66
N GLU A 96 0.69 -10.99 -2.40
CA GLU A 96 1.16 -12.19 -3.09
C GLU A 96 1.36 -11.88 -4.59
N PRO A 97 2.12 -12.71 -5.34
CA PRO A 97 2.42 -12.44 -6.74
C PRO A 97 1.21 -12.13 -7.63
N ARG A 98 0.04 -12.71 -7.30
CA ARG A 98 -1.19 -12.58 -8.09
C ARG A 98 -2.35 -11.88 -7.37
N MET A 99 -2.23 -11.65 -6.07
CA MET A 99 -3.34 -11.12 -5.27
C MET A 99 -2.86 -10.25 -4.10
N VAL A 100 -3.79 -9.49 -3.54
CA VAL A 100 -3.58 -8.72 -2.32
C VAL A 100 -4.67 -9.12 -1.33
N HIS A 101 -4.26 -9.56 -0.15
CA HIS A 101 -5.15 -9.91 0.94
C HIS A 101 -5.11 -8.83 2.00
N TYR A 102 -6.27 -8.50 2.54
CA TYR A 102 -6.36 -7.71 3.75
C TYR A 102 -6.16 -8.61 4.96
N GLU A 103 -5.20 -8.29 5.82
CA GLU A 103 -4.89 -9.11 6.99
C GLU A 103 -5.59 -8.57 8.25
N GLN A 104 -5.36 -7.29 8.56
CA GLN A 104 -5.68 -6.78 9.89
C GLN A 104 -5.92 -5.26 9.93
N LEU A 105 -6.77 -4.85 10.87
CA LEU A 105 -6.82 -3.49 11.40
C LEU A 105 -6.35 -3.51 12.86
N ALA A 106 -5.45 -2.60 13.22
CA ALA A 106 -5.23 -2.22 14.60
C ALA A 106 -5.74 -0.80 14.79
N ASP A 107 -6.79 -0.62 15.60
CA ASP A 107 -7.32 0.69 15.99
C ASP A 107 -6.70 1.10 17.33
N PHE A 108 -6.07 2.27 17.33
CA PHE A 108 -5.38 2.83 18.49
C PHE A 108 -6.18 3.96 19.16
N GLY A 109 -7.28 4.42 18.55
CA GLY A 109 -8.08 5.55 19.03
C GLY A 109 -7.39 6.92 18.97
N ALA A 110 -6.12 6.96 18.56
CA ALA A 110 -5.28 8.15 18.41
C ALA A 110 -4.24 7.95 17.28
N PRO A 111 -3.67 9.04 16.74
CA PRO A 111 -2.64 8.96 15.69
C PRO A 111 -1.41 8.19 16.13
N PRO A 112 -1.04 7.10 15.43
CA PRO A 112 0.24 6.44 15.64
C PRO A 112 1.37 7.39 15.21
N GLU A 113 2.30 7.70 16.13
CA GLU A 113 3.45 8.54 15.81
C GLU A 113 4.46 7.83 14.88
N CYS A 114 4.56 6.51 15.02
CA CYS A 114 5.38 5.66 14.17
C CYS A 114 4.81 4.23 14.14
N ALA A 115 5.16 3.50 13.08
CA ALA A 115 4.89 2.08 12.97
C ALA A 115 6.03 1.41 12.20
N CYS A 116 6.35 0.18 12.54
CA CYS A 116 7.25 -0.66 11.76
C CYS A 116 6.80 -2.11 11.82
N LEU A 117 7.03 -2.85 10.73
CA LEU A 117 6.86 -4.31 10.74
C LEU A 117 8.14 -4.95 11.27
N CYS A 118 8.07 -5.53 12.45
CA CYS A 118 9.14 -6.37 12.99
C CYS A 118 9.13 -7.75 12.31
N GLU A 119 10.27 -8.43 12.30
CA GLU A 119 10.27 -9.86 11.92
C GLU A 119 9.60 -10.64 13.05
N ASP A 120 8.80 -11.66 12.71
CA ASP A 120 8.39 -12.63 13.69
C ASP A 120 9.66 -13.31 14.21
N THR A 121 10.01 -13.06 15.47
CA THR A 121 11.04 -13.82 16.17
C THR A 121 10.51 -15.23 16.37
N VAL A 122 10.85 -16.14 15.46
CA VAL A 122 10.65 -17.59 15.64
C VAL A 122 11.99 -18.28 15.71
#